data_AF-A0A7J9ZXD6-F1
#
_entry.id   AF-A0A7J9ZXD6-F1
#
_cell.length_a   1.000
_cell.length_b   1.000
_cell.length_c   1.000
_cell.angle_alpha   90.00
_cell.angle_beta   90.00
_cell.angle_gamma   90.00
#
_symmetry.space_group_name_H-M   'P 1'
#
loop_
_entity.id
_entity.type
_entity.pdbx_description
1 polymer ?
#
loop_
_entity_poly.entity_id
_entity_poly.type
_entity_poly.pdbx_seq_one_letter_code
_entity_poly.pdbx_strand_id
1 'polypeptide(L)'
;MDLVRLRAWWAHRQGLDGSLAGRAPAELLARTGWARSVGGANPYLTLFARSGTSRAAADGAVAELAIHELPAARGCTYVVPAADFALALQVGGGSAAAEPARAEKLGVPRSEIDDLGAAVVKALADGPLDPALRAAAQAGT
;
A
#
# COMPACT_ATOMS: atom_id res chain seq x y z
N MET A 1 7.10 28.12 18.78
CA MET A 1 5.75 27.52 18.83
C MET A 1 5.68 26.63 20.06
N ASP A 2 4.65 26.78 20.90
CA ASP A 2 4.48 25.99 22.13
C ASP A 2 4.23 24.49 21.84
N LEU A 3 4.81 23.60 22.64
CA LEU A 3 4.73 22.14 22.48
C LEU A 3 3.32 21.59 22.67
N VAL A 4 2.53 22.17 23.58
CA VAL A 4 1.13 21.77 23.79
C VAL A 4 0.34 22.06 22.52
N ARG A 5 0.50 23.26 21.96
CA ARG A 5 -0.11 23.64 20.68
C ARG A 5 0.32 22.74 19.53
N LEU A 6 1.59 22.37 19.42
CA LEU A 6 2.08 21.46 18.38
C LEU A 6 1.44 20.07 18.48
N ARG A 7 1.37 19.50 19.68
CA ARG A 7 0.77 18.18 19.91
C ARG A 7 -0.71 18.17 19.59
N ALA A 8 -1.45 19.20 20.02
CA ALA A 8 -2.86 19.35 19.68
C ALA A 8 -3.06 19.44 18.16
N TRP A 9 -2.20 20.21 17.47
CA TRP A 9 -2.24 20.31 16.02
C TRP A 9 -1.93 18.98 15.32
N TRP A 10 -0.92 18.23 15.76
CA TRP A 10 -0.62 16.91 15.20
C TRP A 10 -1.74 15.90 15.44
N ALA A 11 -2.33 15.89 16.64
CA ALA A 11 -3.47 15.02 16.95
C ALA A 11 -4.65 15.33 16.03
N HIS A 12 -4.98 16.61 15.84
CA HIS A 12 -6.03 17.06 14.91
C HIS A 12 -5.74 16.64 13.46
N ARG A 13 -4.51 16.87 12.97
CA ARG A 13 -4.12 16.50 11.59
C ARG A 13 -4.14 15.00 11.34
N GLN A 14 -3.97 14.19 12.39
CA GLN A 14 -4.06 12.74 12.34
C GLN A 14 -5.46 12.20 12.64
N GLY A 15 -6.46 13.06 12.91
CA GLY A 15 -7.82 12.62 13.23
C GLY A 15 -8.00 11.98 14.61
N LEU A 16 -7.05 12.19 15.52
CA LEU A 16 -7.06 11.62 16.88
C LEU A 16 -7.92 12.44 17.86
N ASP A 17 -8.54 13.53 17.40
CA ASP A 17 -9.42 14.40 18.16
C ASP A 17 -10.90 14.08 17.96
N GLY A 18 -11.22 13.00 17.24
CA GLY A 18 -12.59 12.59 16.93
C GLY A 18 -13.24 13.32 15.75
N SER A 19 -12.55 14.30 15.12
CA SER A 19 -13.09 15.07 13.99
C SER A 19 -13.36 14.24 12.71
N LEU A 20 -12.98 12.97 12.73
CA LEU A 20 -13.09 12.01 11.65
C LEU A 20 -13.93 10.76 12.01
N ALA A 21 -14.63 10.78 13.14
CA ALA A 21 -15.54 9.70 13.53
C ALA A 21 -16.55 9.41 12.41
N GLY A 22 -16.72 8.12 12.09
CA GLY A 22 -17.64 7.63 11.06
C GLY A 22 -17.24 7.88 9.61
N ARG A 23 -16.08 8.50 9.35
CA ARG A 23 -15.59 8.72 7.97
C ARG A 23 -15.14 7.42 7.32
N ALA A 24 -15.34 7.33 6.01
CA ALA A 24 -14.98 6.16 5.23
C ALA A 24 -13.44 5.95 5.23
N PRO A 25 -12.95 4.70 5.13
CA PRO A 25 -11.51 4.41 5.19
C PRO A 25 -10.67 5.19 4.16
N ALA A 26 -11.15 5.30 2.92
CA ALA A 26 -10.43 6.03 1.85
C ALA A 26 -10.34 7.54 2.14
N GLU A 27 -11.44 8.16 2.60
CA GLU A 27 -11.47 9.57 2.99
C GLU A 27 -10.53 9.84 4.17
N LEU A 28 -10.53 8.94 5.16
CA LEU A 28 -9.65 9.01 6.31
C LEU A 28 -8.17 9.00 5.89
N LEU A 29 -7.76 8.03 5.06
CA LEU A 29 -6.37 7.90 4.62
C LEU A 29 -5.94 9.08 3.74
N ALA A 30 -6.82 9.56 2.86
CA ALA A 30 -6.55 10.75 2.05
C ALA A 30 -6.31 12.00 2.92
N ARG A 31 -7.02 12.13 4.04
CA ARG A 31 -6.88 13.28 4.95
C ARG A 31 -5.71 13.15 5.94
N THR A 32 -5.41 11.94 6.41
CA THR A 32 -4.51 11.70 7.55
C THR A 32 -3.20 11.01 7.20
N GLY A 33 -3.03 10.61 5.94
CA GLY A 33 -1.88 9.86 5.46
C GLY A 33 -2.05 8.34 5.58
N TRP A 34 -1.15 7.63 4.91
CA TRP A 34 -1.21 6.19 4.68
C TRP A 34 -0.89 5.37 5.94
N ALA A 35 -1.38 4.13 5.98
CA ALA A 35 -1.14 3.20 7.08
C ALA A 35 -0.12 2.12 6.69
N ARG A 36 0.98 1.99 7.42
CA ARG A 36 1.99 0.96 7.15
C ARG A 36 1.43 -0.43 7.48
N SER A 37 1.48 -1.36 6.54
CA SER A 37 0.76 -2.65 6.61
C SER A 37 1.60 -3.85 7.06
N VAL A 38 2.93 -3.79 6.97
CA VAL A 38 3.91 -4.87 7.21
C VAL A 38 3.38 -5.99 8.13
N GLY A 39 2.79 -7.02 7.50
CA GLY A 39 2.41 -8.31 8.08
C GLY A 39 1.49 -8.30 9.30
N GLY A 40 0.74 -7.22 9.56
CA GLY A 40 0.04 -7.07 10.85
C GLY A 40 -1.29 -6.32 10.79
N ALA A 41 -1.88 -6.12 11.97
CA ALA A 41 -3.18 -5.48 12.13
C ALA A 41 -3.13 -3.94 12.16
N ASN A 42 -1.96 -3.34 11.90
CA ASN A 42 -1.73 -1.90 12.01
C ASN A 42 -2.69 -1.04 11.17
N PRO A 43 -3.05 -1.40 9.92
CA PRO A 43 -4.05 -0.65 9.17
C PRO A 43 -5.41 -0.62 9.87
N TYR A 44 -5.89 -1.76 10.38
CA TYR A 44 -7.15 -1.82 11.12
C TYR A 44 -7.12 -0.93 12.37
N LEU A 45 -6.04 -0.99 13.16
CA LEU A 45 -5.87 -0.14 14.35
C LEU A 45 -5.82 1.35 13.99
N THR A 46 -5.16 1.70 12.89
CA THR A 46 -5.09 3.09 12.39
C THR A 46 -6.46 3.61 12.00
N LEU A 47 -7.23 2.82 11.25
CA LEU A 47 -8.57 3.19 10.80
C LEU A 47 -9.53 3.28 11.99
N PHE A 48 -9.48 2.31 12.90
CA PHE A 48 -10.28 2.30 14.12
C PHE A 48 -9.99 3.50 15.03
N ALA A 49 -8.71 3.78 15.32
CA ALA A 49 -8.34 4.86 16.24
C ALA A 49 -8.75 6.26 15.75
N ARG A 50 -8.83 6.47 14.43
CA ARG A 50 -9.13 7.79 13.85
C ARG A 50 -10.59 7.99 13.43
N SER A 51 -11.31 6.92 13.14
CA SER A 51 -12.69 7.00 12.62
C SER A 51 -13.69 6.02 13.23
N GLY A 52 -13.23 5.05 14.04
CA GLY A 52 -14.07 3.96 14.52
C GLY A 52 -14.39 2.89 13.45
N THR A 53 -13.65 2.87 12.34
CA THR A 53 -13.81 1.86 11.28
C THR A 53 -13.68 0.44 11.84
N SER A 54 -14.67 -0.41 11.54
CA SER A 54 -14.63 -1.83 11.88
C SER A 54 -13.75 -2.61 10.91
N ARG A 55 -13.30 -3.80 11.33
CA ARG A 55 -12.58 -4.73 10.44
C ARG A 55 -13.36 -5.01 9.15
N ALA A 56 -14.67 -5.29 9.27
CA ALA A 56 -15.51 -5.58 8.11
C ALA A 56 -15.62 -4.40 7.14
N ALA A 57 -15.69 -3.17 7.65
CA ALA A 57 -15.71 -1.98 6.81
C ALA A 57 -14.36 -1.73 6.11
N ALA A 58 -13.24 -2.02 6.79
CA ALA A 58 -11.92 -1.98 6.18
C ALA A 58 -11.76 -3.03 5.07
N ASP A 59 -12.18 -4.27 5.33
CA ASP A 59 -12.16 -5.36 4.35
C ASP A 59 -13.05 -5.02 3.13
N GLY A 60 -14.23 -4.44 3.37
CA GLY A 60 -15.12 -3.96 2.31
C GLY A 60 -14.46 -2.89 1.43
N ALA A 61 -13.80 -1.91 2.04
CA ALA A 61 -13.08 -0.88 1.31
C ALA A 61 -11.91 -1.43 0.48
N VAL A 62 -11.27 -2.52 0.92
CA VAL A 62 -10.25 -3.25 0.13
C VAL A 62 -10.90 -3.98 -1.03
N ALA A 63 -12.01 -4.69 -0.80
CA ALA A 63 -12.74 -5.42 -1.82
C ALA A 63 -13.28 -4.51 -2.93
N GLU A 64 -13.69 -3.29 -2.56
CA GLU A 64 -14.15 -2.24 -3.48
C GLU A 64 -13.00 -1.48 -4.16
N LEU A 65 -11.74 -1.82 -3.86
CA LEU A 65 -10.53 -1.12 -4.31
C LEU A 65 -10.48 0.37 -3.93
N ALA A 66 -11.28 0.79 -2.93
CA ALA A 66 -11.26 2.14 -2.39
C ALA A 66 -9.97 2.42 -1.61
N ILE A 67 -9.41 1.38 -0.99
CA ILE A 67 -8.07 1.37 -0.40
C ILE A 67 -7.33 0.10 -0.82
N HIS A 68 -6.00 0.15 -0.91
CA HIS A 68 -5.22 -1.05 -1.24
C HIS A 68 -3.83 -1.03 -0.62
N GLU A 69 -3.31 -2.22 -0.35
CA GLU A 69 -1.93 -2.40 0.10
C GLU A 69 -0.99 -2.34 -1.11
N LEU A 70 -0.12 -1.32 -1.16
CA LEU A 70 0.84 -1.12 -2.25
C LEU A 70 2.27 -0.91 -1.74
N PRO A 71 3.29 -1.35 -2.50
CA PRO A 71 4.67 -0.90 -2.29
C PRO A 71 4.72 0.62 -2.41
N ALA A 72 5.32 1.27 -1.40
CA ALA A 72 5.38 2.72 -1.33
C ALA A 72 6.67 3.20 -0.65
N ALA A 73 6.59 4.29 0.10
CA ALA A 73 7.76 5.00 0.64
C ALA A 73 8.70 4.08 1.45
N ARG A 74 10.00 4.21 1.17
CA ARG A 74 11.11 3.49 1.85
C ARG A 74 11.08 1.97 1.64
N GLY A 75 10.56 1.50 0.50
CA GLY A 75 10.50 0.07 0.18
C GLY A 75 9.59 -0.72 1.12
N CYS A 76 8.70 -0.04 1.85
CA CYS A 76 7.70 -0.65 2.72
C CYS A 76 6.34 -0.67 2.02
N THR A 77 5.46 -1.55 2.48
CA THR A 77 4.08 -1.62 2.03
C THR A 77 3.16 -0.80 2.92
N TYR A 78 2.20 -0.11 2.30
CA TYR A 78 1.21 0.73 2.98
C TYR A 78 -0.18 0.48 2.40
N VAL A 79 -1.20 0.57 3.24
CA VAL A 79 -2.58 0.78 2.80
C VAL A 79 -2.76 2.24 2.43
N VAL A 80 -3.13 2.47 1.17
CA VAL A 80 -3.29 3.79 0.56
C VAL A 80 -4.70 3.92 -0.04
N PRO A 81 -5.26 5.13 -0.17
CA PRO A 81 -6.54 5.33 -0.86
C PRO A 81 -6.35 5.30 -2.38
N ALA A 82 -7.41 4.96 -3.13
CA ALA A 82 -7.39 4.87 -4.59
C ALA A 82 -6.81 6.11 -5.29
N ALA A 83 -7.14 7.30 -4.78
CA ALA A 83 -6.65 8.57 -5.30
C ALA A 83 -5.11 8.71 -5.26
N ASP A 84 -4.45 7.95 -4.38
CA ASP A 84 -3.01 8.03 -4.15
C ASP A 84 -2.24 6.84 -4.73
N PHE A 85 -2.88 5.88 -5.42
CA PHE A 85 -2.19 4.67 -5.92
C PHE A 85 -0.98 5.00 -6.80
N ALA A 86 -1.15 5.92 -7.76
CA ALA A 86 -0.06 6.33 -8.63
C ALA A 86 1.08 7.00 -7.85
N LEU A 87 0.75 7.84 -6.87
CA LEU A 87 1.73 8.50 -6.02
C LEU A 87 2.49 7.49 -5.17
N ALA A 88 1.79 6.53 -4.56
CA ALA A 88 2.38 5.47 -3.74
C ALA A 88 3.43 4.66 -4.51
N LEU A 89 3.09 4.21 -5.72
CA LEU A 89 4.01 3.48 -6.59
C LEU A 89 5.21 4.34 -6.99
N GLN A 90 4.98 5.61 -7.34
CA GLN A 90 6.05 6.53 -7.73
C GLN A 90 7.06 6.76 -6.60
N VAL A 91 6.59 7.00 -5.37
CA VAL A 91 7.50 7.20 -4.22
C VAL A 91 8.17 5.90 -3.76
N GLY A 92 7.62 4.74 -4.12
CA GLY A 92 8.26 3.43 -3.91
C GLY A 92 9.28 3.05 -4.99
N GLY A 93 9.24 3.69 -6.16
CA GLY A 93 10.02 3.31 -7.35
C GLY A 93 11.54 3.27 -7.14
N GLY A 94 12.09 4.13 -6.28
CA GLY A 94 13.53 4.13 -5.98
C GLY A 94 14.02 2.85 -5.31
N SER A 95 13.22 2.24 -4.43
CA SER A 95 13.54 0.95 -3.83
C SER A 95 13.35 -0.20 -4.83
N ALA A 96 12.36 -0.09 -5.72
CA ALA A 96 12.11 -1.07 -6.77
C ALA A 96 13.25 -1.11 -7.82
N ALA A 97 13.96 0.01 -8.04
CA ALA A 97 15.08 0.07 -8.98
C ALA A 97 16.37 -0.62 -8.48
N ALA A 98 16.52 -0.81 -7.16
CA ALA A 98 17.71 -1.43 -6.58
C ALA A 98 17.81 -2.95 -6.85
N GLU A 99 16.68 -3.63 -6.93
CA GLU A 99 16.63 -5.09 -7.17
C GLU A 99 17.07 -5.47 -8.61
N PRO A 100 16.62 -4.80 -9.69
CA PRO A 100 17.12 -5.02 -11.04
C PRO A 100 18.63 -4.84 -11.19
N ALA A 101 19.22 -3.82 -10.54
CA ALA A 101 20.67 -3.61 -10.57
C ALA A 101 21.46 -4.71 -9.85
N ARG A 102 20.82 -5.40 -8.87
CA ARG A 102 21.39 -6.58 -8.23
C ARG A 102 21.21 -7.82 -9.11
N ALA A 103 20.04 -7.98 -9.73
CA ALA A 103 19.74 -9.09 -10.64
C ALA A 103 20.68 -9.14 -11.85
N GLU A 104 21.04 -7.98 -12.41
CA GLU A 104 22.02 -7.87 -13.50
C GLU A 104 23.40 -8.42 -13.08
N LYS A 105 23.84 -8.14 -11.86
CA LYS A 105 25.09 -8.72 -11.30
C LYS A 105 25.00 -10.23 -11.09
N LEU A 106 23.80 -10.79 -11.05
CA LEU A 106 23.54 -12.22 -10.95
C LEU A 106 23.29 -12.87 -12.33
N GLY A 107 23.48 -12.12 -13.42
CA GLY A 107 23.33 -12.61 -14.78
C GLY A 107 21.92 -12.51 -15.37
N VAL A 108 20.99 -11.85 -14.68
CA VAL A 108 19.62 -11.61 -15.20
C VAL A 108 19.58 -10.24 -15.86
N PRO A 109 19.50 -10.16 -17.21
CA PRO A 109 19.50 -8.87 -17.90
C PRO A 109 18.24 -8.07 -17.59
N ARG A 110 18.38 -6.73 -17.61
CA ARG A 110 17.26 -5.81 -17.35
C ARG A 110 16.05 -6.08 -18.26
N SER A 111 16.29 -6.43 -19.52
CA SER A 111 15.24 -6.75 -20.50
C SER A 111 14.38 -7.94 -20.08
N GLU A 112 14.96 -8.95 -19.42
CA GLU A 112 14.20 -10.11 -18.94
C GLU A 112 13.20 -9.71 -17.84
N ILE A 113 13.60 -8.79 -16.95
CA ILE A 113 12.72 -8.25 -15.91
C ILE A 113 11.57 -7.42 -16.54
N ASP A 114 11.89 -6.61 -17.54
CA ASP A 114 10.90 -5.79 -18.24
C ASP A 114 9.91 -6.66 -19.04
N ASP A 115 10.40 -7.70 -19.72
CA ASP A 115 9.58 -8.68 -20.44
C ASP A 115 8.66 -9.45 -19.47
N LEU A 116 9.18 -9.88 -18.31
CA LEU A 116 8.39 -10.52 -17.26
C LEU A 116 7.31 -9.57 -16.74
N GLY A 117 7.64 -8.30 -16.49
CA GLY A 117 6.69 -7.27 -16.06
C GLY A 117 5.54 -7.11 -17.07
N ALA A 118 5.87 -7.00 -18.35
CA ALA A 118 4.88 -6.92 -19.43
C ALA A 118 4.00 -8.19 -19.50
N ALA A 119 4.60 -9.37 -19.35
CA ALA A 119 3.88 -10.64 -19.35
C ALA A 119 2.90 -10.76 -18.17
N VAL A 120 3.31 -10.33 -16.96
CA VAL A 120 2.45 -10.30 -15.77
C VAL A 120 1.26 -9.36 -15.95
N VAL A 121 1.50 -8.14 -16.45
CA VAL A 121 0.41 -7.18 -16.73
C VAL A 121 -0.56 -7.74 -17.75
N LYS A 122 -0.05 -8.36 -18.82
CA LYS A 122 -0.88 -9.01 -19.84
C LYS A 122 -1.70 -10.16 -19.27
N ALA A 123 -1.11 -11.01 -18.43
CA ALA A 123 -1.80 -12.16 -17.83
C ALA A 123 -2.94 -11.73 -16.88
N LEU A 124 -2.80 -10.57 -16.23
CA LEU A 124 -3.80 -10.03 -15.31
C LEU A 124 -4.85 -9.12 -15.99
N ALA A 125 -4.80 -8.97 -17.31
CA ALA A 125 -5.69 -8.07 -18.05
C ALA A 125 -7.18 -8.44 -17.92
N ASP A 126 -7.48 -9.74 -17.86
CA ASP A 126 -8.86 -10.26 -17.78
C ASP A 126 -9.35 -10.44 -16.32
N GLY A 127 -8.51 -10.11 -15.33
CA GLY A 127 -8.85 -10.16 -13.92
C GLY A 127 -7.77 -10.78 -13.04
N PRO A 128 -8.04 -10.86 -11.72
CA PRO A 128 -7.12 -11.45 -10.76
C PRO A 128 -6.93 -12.95 -11.04
N LEU A 129 -5.68 -13.40 -11.01
CA LEU A 129 -5.32 -14.81 -11.09
C LEU A 129 -4.97 -15.37 -9.70
N ASP A 130 -5.08 -16.70 -9.55
CA ASP A 130 -4.71 -17.38 -8.31
C ASP A 130 -3.20 -17.18 -8.02
N PRO A 131 -2.83 -16.66 -6.83
CA PRO A 131 -1.44 -16.54 -6.42
C PRO A 131 -0.65 -17.85 -6.44
N ALA A 132 -1.32 -19.02 -6.35
CA ALA A 132 -0.71 -20.35 -6.41
C ALA A 132 0.07 -20.59 -7.72
N LEU A 133 -0.21 -19.83 -8.79
CA LEU A 133 0.58 -19.85 -10.03
C LEU A 133 2.07 -19.51 -9.81
N ARG A 134 2.41 -18.75 -8.75
CA ARG A 134 3.80 -18.46 -8.37
C ARG A 134 4.57 -19.71 -7.93
N ALA A 135 3.90 -20.70 -7.33
CA ALA A 135 4.53 -21.95 -6.89
C ALA A 135 4.84 -22.88 -8.07
N ALA A 136 4.02 -22.88 -9.12
CA ALA A 136 4.22 -23.71 -10.31
C ALA A 136 5.45 -23.27 -11.14
N ALA A 137 5.78 -21.97 -11.15
CA ALA A 137 6.97 -21.45 -11.82
C ALA A 137 8.29 -21.79 -11.08
N GLN A 138 8.24 -22.02 -9.77
CA GLN A 138 9.40 -22.37 -8.95
C GLN A 138 9.72 -23.87 -8.93
N ALA A 139 8.77 -24.72 -9.34
CA ALA A 139 8.95 -26.18 -9.40
C ALA A 139 9.60 -26.66 -10.71
N GLY A 140 9.94 -25.74 -11.63
CA GLY A 140 10.53 -26.02 -12.94
C GLY A 140 12.06 -25.90 -13.02
N THR A 141 12.75 -25.78 -11.87
CA THR A 141 14.22 -25.80 -11.74
C THR A 141 14.66 -26.99 -10.90
#